data_AF-A0A7Z9M4I2-F1
#
_entry.id   AF-A0A7Z9M4I2-F1
#
_cell.length_a   1.000
_cell.length_b   1.000
_cell.length_c   1.000
_cell.angle_alpha   90.00
_cell.angle_beta   90.00
_cell.angle_gamma   90.00
#
_symmetry.space_group_name_H-M   'P 1'
#
loop_
_entity.id
_entity.type
_entity.pdbx_description
1 polymer ?
#
loop_
_entity_poly.entity_id
_entity_poly.type
_entity_poly.pdbx_seq_one_letter_code
_entity_poly.pdbx_strand_id
1 'polypeptide(L)' 'DDLTTVLSTLKPMLENVTLPKTGQNIKYDVLILKRNGIDVKGIEFDTMIAAHVLNPS' A
#
# COMPACT_ATOMS: atom_id res chain seq x y z
N ASP A 1 -18.47 -14.14 4.75
CA ASP A 1 -17.54 -14.26 3.61
C ASP A 1 -16.19 -13.75 4.06
N ASP A 2 -15.18 -14.60 4.04
CA ASP A 2 -13.90 -14.34 4.73
C ASP A 2 -13.17 -13.14 4.15
N LEU A 3 -13.27 -12.94 2.83
CA LEU A 3 -12.68 -11.79 2.14
C LEU A 3 -13.22 -10.46 2.69
N THR A 4 -14.55 -10.37 2.84
CA THR A 4 -15.20 -9.16 3.37
C THR A 4 -14.74 -8.87 4.81
N THR A 5 -14.57 -9.91 5.63
CA THR A 5 -14.05 -9.78 7.00
C THR A 5 -12.61 -9.26 7.02
N VAL A 6 -11.74 -9.80 6.18
CA VAL A 6 -10.33 -9.37 6.09
C VAL A 6 -10.23 -7.92 5.60
N LEU A 7 -10.93 -7.57 4.53
CA LEU A 7 -10.88 -6.21 3.96
C LEU A 7 -11.42 -5.16 4.93
N SER A 8 -12.52 -5.44 5.62
CA SER A 8 -13.10 -4.52 6.62
C SER A 8 -12.19 -4.33 7.83
N THR A 9 -11.46 -5.37 8.24
CA THR A 9 -10.51 -5.32 9.36
C THR A 9 -9.27 -4.49 9.02
N LEU A 10 -8.73 -4.65 7.80
CA LEU A 10 -7.50 -3.97 7.38
C LEU A 10 -7.71 -2.52 6.94
N LYS A 11 -8.90 -2.20 6.41
CA LYS A 11 -9.22 -0.88 5.84
C LYS A 11 -8.84 0.30 6.74
N PRO A 12 -9.18 0.34 8.04
CA PRO A 12 -8.84 1.48 8.90
C PRO A 12 -7.33 1.74 8.99
N MET A 13 -6.51 0.69 9.05
CA MET A 13 -5.06 0.84 9.12
C MET A 13 -4.46 1.28 7.78
N LEU A 14 -4.97 0.71 6.68
CA LEU A 14 -4.50 1.01 5.33
C LEU A 14 -4.87 2.45 4.90
N GLU A 15 -6.02 2.97 5.31
CA GLU A 15 -6.47 4.35 4.99
C GLU A 15 -5.97 5.41 5.99
N ASN A 16 -5.34 5.00 7.11
CA ASN A 16 -4.83 5.95 8.09
C ASN A 16 -3.54 6.64 7.63
N VAL A 17 -3.58 7.96 7.40
CA VAL A 17 -2.41 8.75 6.97
C VAL A 17 -1.29 8.82 8.02
N THR A 18 -1.58 8.62 9.31
CA THR A 18 -0.58 8.70 10.39
C THR A 18 0.24 7.43 10.55
N LEU A 19 -0.19 6.33 9.92
CA LEU A 19 0.58 5.09 9.86
C LEU A 19 1.39 5.10 8.56
N PRO A 20 2.74 5.19 8.61
CA PRO A 20 3.56 5.13 7.42
C PRO A 20 3.58 3.72 6.82
N LYS A 21 3.55 3.65 5.48
CA LYS A 21 3.61 2.42 4.70
C LYS A 21 4.84 2.46 3.80
N THR A 22 5.58 1.37 3.85
CA THR A 22 6.68 1.07 2.94
C THR A 22 6.38 -0.22 2.20
N GLY A 23 6.65 -0.25 0.90
CA GLY A 23 6.45 -1.44 0.07
C GLY A 23 7.46 -1.52 -1.08
N GLN A 24 7.40 -2.59 -1.86
CA GLN A 24 8.18 -2.77 -3.08
C GLN A 24 7.21 -2.71 -4.27
N ASN A 25 7.38 -1.77 -5.20
CA ASN A 25 6.41 -1.53 -6.29
C ASN A 25 4.99 -1.32 -5.74
N ILE A 26 4.86 -0.52 -4.67
CA ILE A 26 3.64 -0.38 -3.87
C ILE A 26 2.45 0.15 -4.68
N LYS A 27 2.73 0.79 -5.82
CA LYS A 27 1.73 1.12 -6.84
C LYS A 27 0.81 -0.06 -7.17
N TYR A 28 1.37 -1.27 -7.28
CA TYR A 28 0.59 -2.46 -7.60
C TYR A 28 -0.41 -2.80 -6.49
N ASP A 29 0.05 -2.87 -5.24
CA ASP A 29 -0.80 -3.17 -4.08
C ASP A 29 -1.91 -2.13 -3.92
N VAL A 30 -1.57 -0.85 -4.06
CA VAL A 30 -2.53 0.26 -3.98
C VAL A 30 -3.62 0.11 -5.04
N LEU A 31 -3.26 -0.27 -6.27
CA LEU A 31 -4.23 -0.44 -7.35
C LEU A 31 -5.20 -1.61 -7.07
N ILE A 32 -4.68 -2.73 -6.55
CA ILE A 32 -5.51 -3.89 -6.19
C ILE A 32 -6.42 -3.57 -5.02
N LEU A 33 -5.91 -2.91 -3.97
CA LEU A 33 -6.70 -2.52 -2.81
C LEU A 33 -7.77 -1.48 -3.16
N LYS A 34 -7.46 -0.55 -4.08
CA LYS A 34 -8.42 0.42 -4.59
C LYS A 34 -9.59 -0.25 -5.32
N ARG A 35 -9.35 -1.32 -6.08
CA ARG A 35 -10.41 -2.13 -6.71
C ARG A 35 -11.30 -2.83 -5.68
N ASN A 36 -10.79 -3.05 -4.47
CA ASN A 36 -11.51 -3.62 -3.33
C ASN A 36 -12.03 -2.54 -2.35
N GLY A 37 -12.10 -1.27 -2.79
CA GLY A 37 -12.69 -0.19 -2.01
C GLY A 37 -11.85 0.31 -0.84
N ILE A 38 -10.53 0.09 -0.87
CA ILE A 38 -9.57 0.60 0.11
C ILE A 38 -8.68 1.65 -0.56
N ASP A 39 -8.72 2.89 -0.09
CA ASP A 39 -7.89 3.99 -0.57
C ASP A 39 -6.64 4.16 0.31
N VAL A 40 -5.61 3.36 0.03
CA VAL A 40 -4.37 3.31 0.82
C VAL A 40 -3.75 4.71 0.98
N LYS A 41 -3.52 5.14 2.22
CA LYS A 41 -2.88 6.41 2.59
C LYS A 41 -1.61 6.18 3.38
N GLY A 42 -0.82 7.24 3.54
CA GLY A 42 0.41 7.20 4.34
C GLY A 42 1.54 6.41 3.68
N ILE A 43 1.55 6.31 2.34
CA ILE A 43 2.69 5.73 1.62
C ILE A 43 3.86 6.68 1.77
N GLU A 44 4.91 6.22 2.45
CA GLU A 44 6.11 7.00 2.73
C GLU A 44 7.27 6.56 1.82
N PHE A 45 7.34 5.28 1.46
CA PHE A 45 8.50 4.75 0.75
C PHE A 45 8.18 3.59 -0.20
N ASP A 46 8.88 3.56 -1.35
CA ASP A 46 8.89 2.43 -2.29
C ASP A 46 10.33 1.95 -2.50
N THR A 47 10.63 0.71 -2.11
CA THR A 47 11.98 0.14 -2.19
C THR A 47 12.43 -0.12 -3.62
N MET A 48 11.52 -0.33 -4.58
CA MET A 48 11.86 -0.46 -5.99
C MET A 48 12.37 0.87 -6.55
N ILE A 49 11.71 1.97 -6.20
CA ILE A 49 12.15 3.32 -6.59
C ILE A 49 13.47 3.65 -5.89
N ALA A 50 13.58 3.34 -4.60
CA ALA A 50 14.80 3.61 -3.85
C ALA A 50 16.03 2.90 -4.44
N ALA A 51 15.91 1.60 -4.76
CA ALA A 51 16.98 0.86 -5.40
C ALA A 51 17.38 1.48 -6.75
N HIS A 52 16.40 1.86 -7.57
CA HIS A 52 16.65 2.50 -8.86
C HIS A 52 17.35 3.86 -8.72
N VAL A 53 16.99 4.67 -7.71
CA VAL A 53 17.65 5.97 -7.44
C VAL A 53 19.08 5.76 -6.94
N LEU A 54 19.34 4.74 -6.13
CA LEU A 54 20.66 4.44 -5.59
C LEU A 54 21.62 3.90 -6.64
N ASN A 55 21.15 2.97 -7.48
CA ASN A 55 21.91 2.46 -8.62
C ASN A 55 20.96 2.09 -9.77
N PRO A 56 20.81 2.95 -10.78
CA PRO A 56 19.90 2.71 -11.90
C PRO A 56 20.47 1.75 -12.95
N SER A 57 21.76 1.39 -12.86
CA SER A 57 22.53 0.60 -13.84
C SER A 57 22.71 -0.85 -13.43
#